data_AF-A0A2U1UZ86-F1
#
_entry.id   AF-A0A2U1UZ86-F1
#
_cell.length_a   1.000
_cell.length_b   1.000
_cell.length_c   1.000
_cell.angle_alpha   90.00
_cell.angle_beta   90.00
_cell.angle_gamma   90.00
#
_symmetry.space_group_name_H-M   'P 1'
#
loop_
_entity.id
_entity.type
_entity.pdbx_description
1 polymer ?
#
loop_
_entity_poly.entity_id
_entity_poly.type
_entity_poly.pdbx_seq_one_letter_code
_entity_poly.pdbx_strand_id
1 'polypeptide(L)'
;MTTTRASASHRDAALVSVCAEYHATWNALQAWDARGQRYPSGSVECIADEEEGFSLIDRLVEAVERAGDMQAMSSDGLRQKAAVLRHTLTDDMEGCEIDRDNRRVKLAVSLCNDLQRVLGDMP
;
A
#
# COMPACT_ATOMS: atom_id res chain seq x y z
N MET A 1 0.14 -31.95 22.16
CA MET A 1 0.26 -30.48 22.27
C MET A 1 0.71 -29.94 20.92
N THR A 2 -0.22 -29.46 20.08
CA THR A 2 0.10 -28.90 18.76
C THR A 2 -1.02 -27.95 18.34
N THR A 3 -1.02 -26.75 18.91
CA THR A 3 -1.89 -25.64 18.51
C THR A 3 -1.13 -24.34 18.67
N THR A 4 -0.21 -24.07 17.73
CA THR A 4 0.51 -22.77 17.72
C THR A 4 0.68 -22.18 16.33
N ARG A 5 0.54 -22.96 15.25
CA ARG A 5 0.69 -22.42 13.87
C ARG A 5 -0.52 -21.63 13.35
N ALA A 6 -1.73 -21.88 13.85
CA ALA A 6 -2.94 -21.20 13.37
C ALA A 6 -3.13 -19.78 13.94
N SER A 7 -2.44 -19.41 15.03
CA SER A 7 -2.57 -18.08 15.64
C SER A 7 -1.79 -17.01 14.86
N ALA A 8 -0.71 -17.39 14.18
CA ALA A 8 0.13 -16.46 13.43
C ALA A 8 -0.53 -15.99 12.13
N SER A 9 -1.31 -16.84 11.45
CA SER A 9 -1.99 -16.45 10.19
C SER A 9 -3.18 -15.50 10.41
N HIS A 10 -3.56 -15.21 11.65
CA HIS A 10 -4.73 -14.39 11.97
C HIS A 10 -4.40 -12.97 12.45
N ARG A 11 -3.21 -12.71 12.98
CA ARG A 11 -2.88 -11.42 13.62
C ARG A 11 -2.81 -10.26 12.64
N ASP A 12 -2.22 -10.50 11.47
CA ASP A 12 -2.07 -9.47 10.43
C ASP A 12 -2.97 -9.72 9.21
N ALA A 13 -3.96 -10.62 9.30
CA ALA A 13 -4.76 -11.02 8.14
C ALA A 13 -5.41 -9.84 7.41
N ALA A 14 -5.93 -8.85 8.15
CA ALA A 14 -6.48 -7.62 7.58
C ALA A 14 -5.41 -6.77 6.89
N LEU A 15 -4.26 -6.57 7.54
CA LEU A 15 -3.13 -5.83 6.97
C LEU A 15 -2.61 -6.49 5.69
N VAL A 16 -2.43 -7.82 5.70
CA VAL A 16 -1.99 -8.60 4.54
C VAL A 16 -3.01 -8.47 3.40
N SER A 17 -4.31 -8.50 3.70
CA SER A 17 -5.36 -8.29 2.70
C SER A 17 -5.29 -6.90 2.06
N VAL A 18 -5.09 -5.84 2.87
CA VAL A 18 -4.95 -4.47 2.35
C VAL A 18 -3.68 -4.31 1.51
N CYS A 19 -2.56 -4.90 1.94
CA CYS A 19 -1.31 -4.88 1.16
C CYS A 19 -1.48 -5.64 -0.18
N ALA A 20 -2.19 -6.77 -0.18
CA ALA A 20 -2.50 -7.50 -1.41
C ALA A 20 -3.41 -6.68 -2.34
N GLU A 21 -4.39 -5.97 -1.79
CA GLU A 21 -5.24 -5.04 -2.55
C GLU A 21 -4.43 -3.92 -3.20
N TYR A 22 -3.48 -3.32 -2.45
CA TYR A 22 -2.55 -2.33 -2.98
C TYR A 22 -1.77 -2.90 -4.18
N HIS A 23 -1.13 -4.06 -4.04
CA HIS A 23 -0.34 -4.65 -5.13
C HIS A 23 -1.19 -5.04 -6.33
N ALA A 24 -2.39 -5.57 -6.13
CA ALA A 24 -3.31 -5.88 -7.22
C ALA A 24 -3.72 -4.61 -7.98
N THR A 25 -4.04 -3.54 -7.27
CA THR A 25 -4.43 -2.25 -7.86
C THR A 25 -3.25 -1.59 -8.57
N TRP A 26 -2.04 -1.69 -8.02
CA TRP A 26 -0.82 -1.19 -8.65
C TRP A 26 -0.56 -1.88 -9.99
N ASN A 27 -0.66 -3.22 -10.02
CA ASN A 27 -0.52 -3.98 -11.26
C ASN A 27 -1.60 -3.61 -12.29
N ALA A 28 -2.83 -3.37 -11.84
CA ALA A 28 -3.91 -2.91 -12.72
C ALA A 28 -3.63 -1.51 -13.28
N LEU A 29 -3.11 -0.58 -12.48
CA LEU A 29 -2.73 0.76 -12.93
C LEU A 29 -1.58 0.72 -13.94
N GLN A 30 -0.54 -0.08 -13.67
CA GLN A 30 0.56 -0.28 -14.62
C GLN A 30 0.07 -0.90 -15.94
N ALA A 31 -0.86 -1.86 -15.87
CA ALA A 31 -1.48 -2.44 -17.05
C ALA A 31 -2.44 -1.49 -17.75
N TRP A 32 -3.00 -0.49 -17.07
CA TRP A 32 -3.80 0.58 -17.66
C TRP A 32 -2.91 1.59 -18.39
N ASP A 33 -1.88 2.09 -17.72
CA ASP A 33 -0.91 3.05 -18.27
C ASP A 33 -0.18 2.50 -19.51
N ALA A 34 0.24 1.24 -19.45
CA ALA A 34 0.90 0.55 -20.57
C ALA A 34 0.01 0.40 -21.83
N ARG A 35 -1.32 0.58 -21.74
CA ARG A 35 -2.20 0.55 -22.92
C ARG A 35 -2.01 1.79 -23.80
N GLY A 36 -1.53 2.89 -23.25
CA GLY A 36 -1.43 4.18 -23.92
C GLY A 36 -2.80 4.75 -24.32
N GLN A 37 -2.80 5.84 -25.11
CA GLN A 37 -4.04 6.46 -25.57
C GLN A 37 -4.77 5.56 -26.59
N ARG A 38 -5.96 5.07 -26.21
CA ARG A 38 -6.78 4.16 -27.04
C ARG A 38 -7.89 4.85 -27.81
N TYR A 39 -8.38 5.98 -27.31
CA TYR A 39 -9.56 6.66 -27.83
C TYR A 39 -9.22 8.11 -28.23
N PRO A 40 -9.97 8.70 -29.17
CA PRO A 40 -9.82 10.12 -29.50
C PRO A 40 -10.04 11.00 -28.27
N SER A 41 -9.16 11.98 -28.07
CA SER A 41 -9.27 12.92 -26.95
C SER A 41 -10.64 13.59 -26.94
N GLY A 42 -11.30 13.61 -25.78
CA GLY A 42 -12.62 14.18 -25.57
C GLY A 42 -13.79 13.29 -26.00
N SER A 43 -13.56 12.06 -26.49
CA SER A 43 -14.64 11.09 -26.68
C SER A 43 -15.16 10.57 -25.33
N VAL A 44 -16.40 10.06 -25.32
CA VAL A 44 -17.01 9.47 -24.11
C VAL A 44 -16.16 8.29 -23.61
N GLU A 45 -15.60 7.50 -24.52
CA GLU A 45 -14.71 6.39 -24.20
C GLU A 45 -13.37 6.85 -23.62
N CYS A 46 -12.83 7.98 -24.11
CA CYS A 46 -11.62 8.59 -23.54
C CYS A 46 -11.87 9.03 -22.10
N ILE A 47 -12.99 9.70 -21.83
CA ILE A 47 -13.36 10.14 -20.48
C ILE A 47 -13.55 8.94 -19.55
N ALA A 48 -14.25 7.90 -19.99
CA ALA A 48 -14.45 6.69 -19.19
C ALA A 48 -13.13 5.94 -18.90
N ASP A 49 -12.21 5.90 -19.86
CA ASP A 49 -10.87 5.28 -19.71
C ASP A 49 -9.99 6.09 -18.73
N GLU A 50 -10.06 7.43 -18.78
CA GLU A 50 -9.42 8.32 -17.79
C GLU A 50 -10.03 8.15 -16.39
N GLU A 51 -11.35 8.05 -16.27
CA GLU A 51 -12.05 7.79 -15.00
C GLU A 51 -11.64 6.44 -14.38
N GLU A 52 -11.41 5.40 -15.20
CA GLU A 52 -10.83 4.12 -14.73
C GLU A 52 -9.45 4.35 -14.09
N GLY A 53 -8.58 5.12 -14.76
CA GLY A 53 -7.25 5.48 -14.25
C GLY A 53 -7.31 6.22 -12.91
N PHE A 54 -8.15 7.26 -12.81
CA PHE A 54 -8.34 8.01 -11.56
C PHE A 54 -8.89 7.12 -10.43
N SER A 55 -9.85 6.24 -10.73
CA SER A 55 -10.39 5.30 -9.74
C SER A 55 -9.31 4.34 -9.21
N LEU A 56 -8.40 3.86 -10.06
CA LEU A 56 -7.28 3.02 -9.63
C LEU A 56 -6.30 3.79 -8.73
N ILE A 57 -6.04 5.06 -9.03
CA ILE A 57 -5.20 5.94 -8.19
C ILE A 57 -5.86 6.15 -6.82
N ASP A 58 -7.15 6.47 -6.76
CA ASP A 58 -7.87 6.68 -5.51
C ASP A 58 -7.83 5.42 -4.62
N ARG A 59 -8.04 4.24 -5.23
CA ARG A 59 -7.93 2.96 -4.53
C ARG A 59 -6.53 2.68 -3.99
N LEU A 60 -5.49 3.05 -4.73
CA LEU A 60 -4.11 2.95 -4.24
C LEU A 60 -3.87 3.86 -3.03
N VAL A 61 -4.33 5.11 -3.11
CA VAL A 61 -4.22 6.07 -2.01
C VAL A 61 -4.92 5.54 -0.76
N GLU A 62 -6.15 5.07 -0.89
CA GLU A 62 -6.93 4.50 0.22
C GLU A 62 -6.25 3.27 0.83
N ALA A 63 -5.69 2.38 0.00
CA ALA A 63 -4.99 1.18 0.49
C ALA A 63 -3.71 1.56 1.27
N VAL A 64 -2.96 2.57 0.84
CA VAL A 64 -1.78 3.09 1.55
C VAL A 64 -2.18 3.68 2.90
N GLU A 65 -3.25 4.48 2.95
CA GLU A 65 -3.74 5.08 4.19
C GLU A 65 -4.20 4.01 5.18
N ARG A 66 -5.02 3.05 4.72
CA ARG A 66 -5.46 1.90 5.53
C ARG A 66 -4.28 1.09 6.06
N ALA A 67 -3.27 0.80 5.22
CA ALA A 67 -2.07 0.09 5.66
C ALA A 67 -1.25 0.89 6.69
N GLY A 68 -1.23 2.23 6.57
CA GLY A 68 -0.59 3.12 7.53
C GLY A 68 -1.29 3.15 8.90
N ASP A 69 -2.61 3.03 8.93
CA ASP A 69 -3.43 2.99 10.14
C ASP A 69 -3.44 1.63 10.85
N MET A 70 -3.15 0.56 10.11
CA MET A 70 -3.06 -0.80 10.66
C MET A 70 -1.69 -1.06 11.29
N GLN A 71 -1.67 -1.74 12.44
CA GLN A 71 -0.44 -2.18 13.10
C GLN A 71 0.01 -3.53 12.53
N ALA A 72 1.31 -3.66 12.27
CA ALA A 72 1.93 -4.96 12.01
C ALA A 72 2.35 -5.63 13.33
N MET A 73 1.85 -6.84 13.57
CA MET A 73 2.08 -7.60 14.80
C MET A 73 2.98 -8.83 14.59
N SER A 74 3.36 -9.12 13.34
CA SER A 74 4.24 -10.21 12.97
C SER A 74 5.31 -9.77 11.96
N SER A 75 6.34 -10.59 11.80
CA SER A 75 7.36 -10.38 10.77
C SER A 75 6.80 -10.39 9.35
N ASP A 76 5.71 -11.11 9.10
CA ASP A 76 5.07 -11.13 7.77
C ASP A 76 4.33 -9.81 7.51
N GLY A 77 3.51 -9.34 8.47
CA GLY A 77 2.86 -8.03 8.36
C GLY A 77 3.86 -6.89 8.17
N LEU A 78 4.98 -6.92 8.89
CA LEU A 78 6.08 -5.96 8.71
C LEU A 78 6.64 -6.00 7.29
N ARG A 79 6.86 -7.20 6.72
CA ARG A 79 7.36 -7.36 5.35
C ARG A 79 6.37 -6.83 4.32
N GLN A 80 5.08 -7.14 4.46
CA GLN A 80 4.05 -6.66 3.54
C GLN A 80 3.97 -5.13 3.57
N LYS A 81 3.94 -4.54 4.76
CA LYS A 81 3.88 -3.07 4.94
C LYS A 81 5.14 -2.37 4.40
N ALA A 82 6.32 -2.97 4.60
CA ALA A 82 7.57 -2.48 4.02
C ALA A 82 7.59 -2.55 2.49
N ALA A 83 6.98 -3.57 1.88
CA ALA A 83 6.88 -3.69 0.43
C ALA A 83 6.04 -2.54 -0.16
N VAL A 84 4.87 -2.25 0.42
CA VAL A 84 4.03 -1.10 0.04
C VAL A 84 4.80 0.22 0.19
N LEU A 85 5.50 0.40 1.32
CA LEU A 85 6.28 1.61 1.55
C LEU A 85 7.39 1.80 0.51
N ARG A 86 8.10 0.73 0.15
CA ARG A 86 9.18 0.79 -0.84
C ARG A 86 8.67 1.32 -2.19
N HIS A 87 7.53 0.83 -2.67
CA HIS A 87 6.93 1.29 -3.92
C HIS A 87 6.50 2.76 -3.86
N THR A 88 5.96 3.19 -2.72
CA THR A 88 5.44 4.55 -2.60
C THR A 88 6.50 5.62 -2.38
N LEU A 89 7.66 5.29 -1.80
CA LEU A 89 8.76 6.23 -1.54
C LEU A 89 9.68 6.47 -2.75
N THR A 90 9.73 5.54 -3.72
CA THR A 90 10.70 5.65 -4.82
C THR A 90 10.36 6.74 -5.83
N ASP A 91 9.09 7.15 -5.92
CA ASP A 91 8.62 8.12 -6.92
C ASP A 91 8.74 9.60 -6.49
N ASP A 92 9.00 9.88 -5.20
CA ASP A 92 8.81 11.23 -4.61
C ASP A 92 10.06 11.86 -3.98
N MET A 93 11.23 11.22 -4.05
CA MET A 93 12.45 11.77 -3.42
C MET A 93 12.99 13.04 -4.09
N GLU A 94 12.45 13.47 -5.24
CA GLU A 94 12.88 14.68 -5.95
C GLU A 94 12.07 15.94 -5.62
N GLY A 95 11.08 15.92 -4.72
CA GLY A 95 10.25 17.12 -4.50
C GLY A 95 9.51 17.33 -3.17
N CYS A 96 9.56 16.41 -2.20
CA CYS A 96 8.73 16.56 -1.01
C CYS A 96 9.33 17.47 0.08
N GLU A 97 8.60 18.53 0.42
CA GLU A 97 8.53 18.99 1.81
C GLU A 97 8.00 17.82 2.66
N ILE A 98 8.72 17.51 3.74
CA ILE A 98 8.32 16.47 4.70
C ILE A 98 7.16 17.02 5.52
N ASP A 99 5.94 16.90 4.98
CA ASP A 99 4.72 17.15 5.73
C ASP A 99 4.36 15.89 6.55
N ARG A 100 4.01 16.08 7.83
CA ARG A 100 3.54 15.01 8.71
C ARG A 100 2.21 14.42 8.27
N ASP A 101 1.40 15.19 7.54
CA ASP A 101 0.12 14.73 7.01
C ASP A 101 0.28 13.94 5.70
N ASN A 102 1.50 13.84 5.17
CA ASN A 102 1.77 12.99 4.03
C ASN A 102 1.58 11.51 4.41
N ARG A 103 0.56 10.88 3.82
CA ARG A 103 0.23 9.45 3.98
C ARG A 103 1.43 8.50 3.87
N ARG A 104 2.43 8.80 3.03
CA ARG A 104 3.65 7.98 2.90
C ARG A 104 4.57 8.12 4.10
N VAL A 105 4.71 9.34 4.64
CA VAL A 105 5.42 9.62 5.91
C VAL A 105 4.70 8.93 7.06
N LYS A 106 3.37 8.99 7.11
CA LYS A 106 2.55 8.25 8.08
C LYS A 106 2.81 6.75 8.00
N LEU A 107 2.81 6.15 6.80
CA LEU A 107 3.12 4.74 6.59
C LEU A 107 4.55 4.39 7.08
N ALA A 108 5.54 5.23 6.78
CA ALA A 108 6.93 5.04 7.21
C ALA A 108 7.07 5.10 8.74
N VAL A 109 6.50 6.13 9.38
CA VAL A 109 6.50 6.28 10.84
C VAL A 109 5.79 5.10 11.50
N SER A 110 4.65 4.68 10.94
CA SER A 110 3.88 3.53 11.41
C SER A 110 4.71 2.24 11.34
N LEU A 111 5.42 2.00 10.24
CA LEU A 111 6.34 0.87 10.11
C LEU A 111 7.49 0.90 11.13
N CYS A 112 8.09 2.07 11.37
CA CYS A 112 9.14 2.23 12.39
C CYS A 112 8.63 1.90 13.79
N ASN A 113 7.43 2.36 14.14
CA ASN A 113 6.80 2.05 15.43
C ASN A 113 6.49 0.56 15.59
N ASP A 114 6.03 -0.09 14.52
CA ASP A 114 5.77 -1.53 14.51
C ASP A 114 7.07 -2.33 14.65
N LEU A 115 8.14 -1.92 13.97
CA LEU A 115 9.47 -2.52 14.11
C LEU A 115 9.98 -2.41 15.56
N GLN A 116 9.88 -1.23 16.18
CA GLN A 116 10.30 -1.05 17.57
C GLN A 116 9.54 -1.97 18.52
N ARG A 117 8.24 -2.17 18.30
CA ARG A 117 7.42 -3.07 19.12
C ARG A 117 7.85 -4.52 18.95
N VAL A 118 7.93 -4.99 17.71
CA VAL A 118 8.24 -6.39 17.40
C VAL A 118 9.69 -6.74 17.76
N LEU A 119 10.64 -5.82 17.57
CA LEU A 119 12.05 -6.03 17.89
C LEU A 119 12.38 -5.74 19.36
N GLY A 120 11.71 -4.76 19.98
CA GLY A 120 11.90 -4.41 21.39
C GLY A 120 11.30 -5.42 22.37
N ASP A 121 10.33 -6.20 21.92
CA ASP A 121 9.77 -7.34 22.65
C ASP A 121 10.61 -8.64 22.48
N MET A 122 11.70 -8.62 21.70
CA MET A 122 12.63 -9.76 21.63
C MET A 122 13.64 -9.71 22.80
N PRO A 123 13.78 -10.80 23.58
CA PRO A 123 14.69 -10.87 24.72
C PRO A 123 16.17 -10.85 24.33
#